data_AF-A0A7X7H6J0-F1
#
_entry.id   AF-A0A7X7H6J0-F1
#
_cell.length_a   1.000
_cell.length_b   1.000
_cell.length_c   1.000
_cell.angle_alpha   90.00
_cell.angle_beta   90.00
_cell.angle_gamma   90.00
#
_symmetry.space_group_name_H-M   'P 1'
#
loop_
_entity.id
_entity.type
_entity.pdbx_description
1 polymer ?
#
loop_
_entity_poly.entity_id
_entity_poly.type
_entity_poly.pdbx_seq_one_letter_code
_entity_poly.pdbx_strand_id
1 'polypeptide(L)'
;MKKNNINILWVLITSVLMVSCQETQLDYPYSPVPFTSVNVTDAFWGQRLQASREVTIPLAFSKCEETGRYRNFDEAYQQLNSDENLGFVVRGLPFDDTDVYKTIEGASYLMQTYPDPKLDAYIDSVL
;
A
#
# COMPACT_ATOMS: atom_id res chain seq x y z
N MET A 1 -25.25 -31.53 -40.75
CA MET A 1 -24.97 -31.05 -39.38
C MET A 1 -23.48 -30.93 -39.00
N LYS A 2 -22.51 -31.46 -39.76
CA LYS A 2 -21.06 -31.35 -39.41
C LYS A 2 -20.36 -30.03 -39.79
N LYS A 3 -20.86 -29.27 -40.79
CA LYS A 3 -20.22 -28.03 -41.28
C LYS A 3 -20.28 -26.86 -40.28
N ASN A 4 -21.32 -26.77 -39.46
CA ASN A 4 -21.49 -25.65 -38.52
C ASN A 4 -20.48 -25.69 -37.36
N ASN A 5 -20.04 -26.88 -36.95
CA ASN A 5 -19.11 -27.03 -35.81
C ASN A 5 -17.69 -26.59 -36.16
N ILE A 6 -17.28 -26.71 -37.42
CA ILE A 6 -15.98 -26.23 -37.92
C ILE A 6 -15.95 -24.71 -37.94
N ASN A 7 -17.03 -24.05 -38.37
CA ASN A 7 -17.10 -22.59 -38.39
C ASN A 7 -17.10 -21.99 -36.98
N ILE A 8 -17.75 -22.64 -36.01
CA ILE A 8 -17.74 -22.24 -34.60
C ILE A 8 -16.33 -22.38 -34.00
N LEU A 9 -15.60 -23.45 -34.34
CA LEU A 9 -14.23 -23.66 -33.89
C LEU A 9 -13.27 -22.59 -34.45
N TRP A 10 -13.41 -22.21 -35.72
CA TRP A 10 -12.61 -21.14 -36.32
C TRP A 10 -12.89 -19.77 -35.70
N VAL A 11 -14.14 -19.46 -35.34
CA VAL A 11 -14.53 -18.21 -34.66
C VAL A 11 -13.99 -18.14 -33.23
N LEU A 12 -13.96 -19.27 -32.51
CA LEU A 12 -13.37 -19.33 -31.16
C LEU A 12 -11.84 -19.21 -31.18
N ILE A 13 -11.17 -19.79 -32.19
CA ILE A 13 -9.71 -19.67 -32.33
C ILE A 13 -9.31 -18.24 -32.69
N THR A 14 -10.06 -17.55 -33.55
CA THR A 14 -9.77 -16.15 -33.89
C THR A 14 -10.07 -15.18 -32.76
N SER A 15 -11.07 -15.45 -31.91
CA SER A 15 -11.33 -14.59 -30.74
C SER A 15 -10.24 -14.70 -29.68
N VAL A 16 -9.67 -15.90 -29.46
CA VAL A 16 -8.56 -16.11 -28.51
C VAL A 16 -7.27 -15.42 -28.98
N LEU A 17 -7.02 -15.38 -30.29
CA LEU A 17 -5.82 -14.71 -30.84
C LEU A 17 -5.88 -13.17 -30.74
N MET A 18 -7.08 -12.56 -30.73
CA MET A 18 -7.21 -11.10 -30.57
C MET A 18 -7.04 -10.61 -29.13
N VAL A 19 -7.23 -11.48 -28.13
CA VAL A 19 -7.04 -11.12 -26.70
C VAL A 19 -5.56 -11.04 -26.33
N SER A 20 -4.67 -11.75 -27.03
CA SER A 20 -3.22 -11.74 -26.75
C SER A 20 -2.46 -10.50 -27.27
N CYS A 21 -3.13 -9.57 -27.96
CA CYS A 21 -2.49 -8.37 -28.52
C CYS A 21 -3.19 -7.09 -28.05
N GLN A 22 -3.29 -6.91 -26.73
CA GLN A 22 -3.40 -5.57 -26.18
C GLN A 22 -1.98 -5.05 -25.97
N GLU A 23 -1.50 -4.20 -26.87
CA GLU A 23 -0.41 -3.28 -26.52
C GLU A 23 -0.89 -2.43 -25.35
N THR A 24 -0.32 -2.64 -24.18
CA THR A 24 -0.42 -1.68 -23.09
C THR A 24 0.28 -0.42 -23.55
N GLN A 25 -0.48 0.56 -24.03
CA GLN A 25 0.03 1.89 -24.29
C GLN A 25 0.57 2.44 -22.97
N LEU A 26 1.89 2.46 -22.83
CA LEU A 26 2.54 3.02 -21.66
C LEU A 26 2.31 4.54 -21.67
N ASP A 27 1.78 5.10 -20.58
CA ASP A 27 1.61 6.55 -20.41
C ASP A 27 2.95 7.31 -20.51
N TYR A 28 4.06 6.63 -20.21
CA TYR A 28 5.41 7.17 -20.25
C TYR A 28 6.29 6.43 -21.27
N PRO A 29 7.25 7.12 -21.91
CA PRO A 29 8.16 6.51 -22.89
C PRO A 29 9.20 5.57 -22.27
N TYR A 30 9.25 5.45 -20.95
CA TYR A 30 10.17 4.59 -20.20
C TYR A 30 9.42 3.83 -19.11
N SER A 31 9.82 2.58 -18.88
CA SER A 31 9.29 1.75 -17.79
C SER A 31 10.18 1.87 -16.55
N PRO A 32 9.61 2.04 -15.34
CA PRO A 32 10.38 2.00 -14.11
C PRO A 32 10.93 0.59 -13.86
N VAL A 33 12.13 0.50 -13.30
CA VAL A 33 12.60 -0.72 -12.63
C VAL A 33 12.05 -0.69 -11.21
N PRO A 34 11.15 -1.60 -10.80
CA PRO A 34 10.57 -1.57 -9.47
C PRO A 34 11.65 -1.88 -8.42
N PHE A 35 11.53 -1.29 -7.24
CA PHE A 35 12.51 -1.47 -6.16
C PHE A 35 12.65 -2.94 -5.73
N THR A 36 11.59 -3.75 -5.89
CA THR A 36 11.61 -5.20 -5.64
C THR A 36 12.51 -5.99 -6.59
N SER A 37 12.86 -5.40 -7.75
CA SER A 37 13.80 -5.98 -8.71
C SER A 37 15.26 -5.58 -8.44
N VAL A 38 15.54 -4.81 -7.39
CA VAL A 38 16.88 -4.31 -7.07
C VAL A 38 17.27 -4.70 -5.65
N ASN A 39 18.35 -5.47 -5.51
CA ASN A 39 18.95 -5.75 -4.21
C ASN A 39 20.14 -4.82 -3.95
N VAL A 40 20.03 -3.95 -2.95
CA VAL A 40 21.08 -3.02 -2.55
C VAL A 40 22.08 -3.76 -1.66
N THR A 41 23.33 -3.87 -2.11
CA THR A 41 24.38 -4.68 -1.46
C THR A 41 25.58 -3.86 -0.98
N ASP A 42 25.57 -2.54 -1.18
CA ASP A 42 26.64 -1.66 -0.73
C ASP A 42 26.48 -1.27 0.75
N ALA A 43 27.57 -0.79 1.35
CA ALA A 43 27.55 -0.37 2.75
C ALA A 43 26.86 0.98 2.96
N PHE A 44 26.85 1.88 1.98
CA PHE A 44 26.34 3.23 2.17
C PHE A 44 24.82 3.27 2.17
N TRP A 45 24.15 2.63 1.20
CA TRP A 45 22.68 2.58 1.16
C TRP A 45 22.12 1.42 1.98
N GLY A 46 22.83 0.28 2.05
CA GLY A 46 22.42 -0.86 2.87
C GLY A 46 22.16 -0.47 4.33
N GLN A 47 23.07 0.28 4.96
CA GLN A 47 22.88 0.75 6.34
C GLN A 47 21.68 1.70 6.51
N ARG A 48 21.31 2.48 5.48
CA ARG A 48 20.17 3.42 5.54
C ARG A 48 18.85 2.68 5.47
N LEU A 49 18.76 1.68 4.59
CA LEU A 49 17.59 0.80 4.50
C LEU A 49 17.41 0.00 5.80
N GLN A 50 18.50 -0.50 6.36
CA GLN A 50 18.47 -1.19 7.65
C GLN A 50 17.98 -0.27 8.77
N ALA A 51 18.55 0.95 8.90
CA ALA A 51 18.12 1.91 9.91
C ALA A 51 16.64 2.32 9.73
N SER A 52 16.17 2.46 8.49
CA SER A 52 14.76 2.74 8.22
C SER A 52 13.85 1.67 8.80
N ARG A 53 14.17 0.38 8.57
CA ARG A 53 13.40 -0.76 9.07
C ARG A 53 13.50 -0.94 10.58
N GLU A 54 14.71 -0.86 11.13
CA GLU A 54 14.96 -1.23 12.54
C GLU A 54 14.70 -0.10 13.52
N VAL A 55 14.71 1.15 13.05
CA VAL A 55 14.57 2.32 13.92
C VAL A 55 13.47 3.26 13.44
N THR A 56 13.54 3.75 12.19
CA THR A 56 12.67 4.85 11.74
C THR A 56 11.20 4.45 11.71
N ILE A 57 10.85 3.31 11.11
CA ILE A 57 9.45 2.85 11.01
C ILE A 57 8.86 2.53 12.39
N PRO A 58 9.52 1.74 13.27
CA PRO A 58 9.03 1.55 14.64
C PRO A 58 8.87 2.87 15.42
N LEU A 59 9.82 3.80 15.28
CA LEU A 59 9.75 5.11 15.92
C LEU A 59 8.58 5.94 15.40
N ALA A 60 8.34 5.96 14.09
CA ALA A 60 7.26 6.72 13.47
C ALA A 60 5.88 6.22 13.94
N PHE A 61 5.69 4.89 14.00
CA PHE A 61 4.47 4.31 14.58
C PHE A 61 4.32 4.64 16.07
N SER A 62 5.39 4.49 16.86
CA SER A 62 5.38 4.86 18.27
C SER A 62 5.04 6.34 18.48
N LYS A 63 5.53 7.24 17.62
CA LYS A 63 5.17 8.66 17.67
C LYS A 63 3.73 8.92 17.25
N CYS A 64 3.19 8.19 16.28
CA CYS A 64 1.78 8.28 15.94
C CYS A 64 0.88 7.97 17.15
N GLU A 65 1.24 6.95 17.92
CA GLU A 65 0.56 6.63 19.18
C GLU A 65 0.77 7.73 20.24
N GLU A 66 2.03 8.06 20.54
CA GLU A 66 2.43 8.99 21.60
C GLU A 66 1.79 10.39 21.43
N THR A 67 1.76 10.90 20.20
CA THR A 67 1.24 12.24 19.90
C THR A 67 -0.24 12.25 19.55
N GLY A 68 -0.93 11.12 19.71
CA GLY A 68 -2.39 11.02 19.59
C GLY A 68 -2.93 10.99 18.17
N ARG A 69 -2.14 10.58 17.17
CA ARG A 69 -2.64 10.39 15.80
C ARG A 69 -3.73 9.32 15.75
N TYR A 70 -3.52 8.20 16.44
CA TYR A 70 -4.52 7.13 16.51
C TYR A 70 -5.79 7.59 17.24
N ARG A 71 -5.62 8.34 18.34
CA ARG A 71 -6.75 8.91 19.09
C ARG A 71 -7.65 9.80 18.21
N ASN A 72 -7.10 10.51 17.22
CA ASN A 72 -7.94 11.31 16.31
C ASN A 72 -8.97 10.44 15.57
N PHE A 73 -8.57 9.24 15.13
CA PHE A 73 -9.47 8.29 14.48
C PHE A 73 -10.48 7.70 15.46
N ASP A 74 -10.05 7.37 16.69
CA ASP A 74 -10.95 6.88 17.74
C ASP A 74 -12.03 7.92 18.11
N GLU A 75 -11.65 9.18 18.28
CA GLU A 75 -12.57 10.29 18.58
C GLU A 75 -13.51 10.54 17.38
N ALA A 76 -12.99 10.51 16.15
CA ALA A 76 -13.80 10.65 14.95
C ALA A 76 -14.83 9.53 14.81
N TYR A 77 -14.43 8.27 15.04
CA TYR A 77 -15.33 7.12 15.02
C TYR A 77 -16.42 7.24 16.09
N GLN A 78 -16.06 7.58 17.33
CA GLN A 78 -17.04 7.76 18.41
C GLN A 78 -18.04 8.87 18.09
N GLN A 79 -17.56 10.02 17.59
CA GLN A 79 -18.44 11.13 17.23
C GLN A 79 -19.34 10.79 16.03
N LEU A 80 -18.84 10.03 15.04
CA LEU A 80 -19.64 9.59 13.90
C LEU A 80 -20.78 8.65 14.30
N ASN A 81 -20.61 7.88 15.37
CA ASN A 81 -21.60 6.93 15.89
C ASN A 81 -22.48 7.50 17.02
N SER A 82 -22.44 8.82 17.23
CA SER A 82 -23.22 9.51 18.24
C SER A 82 -24.05 10.63 17.61
N ASP A 83 -25.32 10.72 17.97
CA ASP A 83 -26.19 11.87 17.62
C ASP A 83 -25.90 13.08 18.52
N GLU A 84 -25.17 12.87 19.62
CA GLU A 84 -24.75 13.92 20.55
C GLU A 84 -23.33 14.42 20.23
N ASN A 85 -23.09 15.71 20.46
CA ASN A 85 -21.74 16.26 20.45
C ASN A 85 -21.00 15.79 21.71
N LEU A 86 -20.00 14.92 21.54
CA LEU A 86 -19.22 14.33 22.63
C LEU A 86 -18.20 15.30 23.24
N GLY A 87 -18.09 16.52 22.71
CA GLY A 87 -17.25 17.58 23.25
C GLY A 87 -15.76 17.38 22.99
N PHE A 88 -15.38 16.55 22.01
CA PHE A 88 -13.99 16.39 21.61
C PHE A 88 -13.42 17.72 21.10
N VAL A 89 -12.24 18.08 21.61
CA VAL A 89 -11.53 19.28 21.19
C VAL A 89 -10.53 18.89 20.11
N VAL A 90 -10.75 19.38 18.89
CA VAL A 90 -9.80 19.18 17.78
C VAL A 90 -8.45 19.79 18.16
N ARG A 91 -7.42 18.96 18.19
CA ARG A 91 -6.03 19.32 18.51
C ARG A 91 -5.13 19.04 17.31
N GLY A 92 -3.91 19.57 17.37
CA GLY A 92 -2.89 19.28 16.36
C GLY A 92 -3.14 20.04 15.06
N LEU A 93 -2.67 19.45 13.96
CA LEU A 93 -2.74 20.02 12.62
C LEU A 93 -3.80 19.28 11.79
N PRO A 94 -4.48 19.94 10.84
CA PRO A 94 -5.53 19.31 10.02
C PRO A 94 -5.02 18.20 9.09
N PHE A 95 -3.70 17.99 9.03
CA PHE A 95 -3.04 16.96 8.22
C PHE A 95 -2.28 15.94 9.08
N ASP A 96 -2.49 15.93 10.40
CA ASP A 96 -1.83 15.00 11.32
C ASP A 96 -2.13 13.54 10.98
N ASP A 97 -3.30 13.25 10.40
CA ASP A 97 -3.66 11.92 9.91
C ASP A 97 -2.66 11.38 8.87
N THR A 98 -2.05 12.29 8.09
CA THR A 98 -1.09 11.90 7.05
C THR A 98 0.20 11.28 7.60
N ASP A 99 0.51 11.49 8.88
CA ASP A 99 1.66 10.85 9.52
C ASP A 99 1.46 9.33 9.58
N VAL A 100 0.24 8.88 9.88
CA VAL A 100 -0.13 7.46 9.89
C VAL A 100 -0.06 6.89 8.48
N TYR A 101 -0.66 7.58 7.51
CA TYR A 101 -0.71 7.12 6.12
C TYR A 101 0.68 6.92 5.51
N LYS A 102 1.58 7.90 5.70
CA LYS A 102 2.95 7.84 5.17
C LYS A 102 3.80 6.79 5.87
N THR A 103 3.54 6.56 7.16
CA THR A 103 4.28 5.52 7.90
C THR A 103 3.86 4.12 7.43
N ILE A 104 2.55 3.88 7.23
CA ILE A 104 2.04 2.64 6.63
C ILE A 104 2.60 2.45 5.21
N GLU A 105 2.65 3.50 4.40
CA GLU A 105 3.24 3.45 3.06
C GLU A 105 4.71 2.98 3.10
N GLY A 106 5.54 3.61 3.94
CA GLY A 106 6.94 3.23 4.12
C GLY A 106 7.10 1.80 4.63
N ALA A 107 6.30 1.38 5.60
CA ALA A 107 6.29 0.02 6.12
C ALA A 107 5.88 -1.00 5.04
N SER A 108 4.88 -0.67 4.22
CA SER A 108 4.40 -1.52 3.11
C SER A 108 5.47 -1.74 2.05
N TYR A 109 6.30 -0.73 1.75
CA TYR A 109 7.46 -0.93 0.86
C TYR A 109 8.51 -1.85 1.49
N LEU A 110 8.82 -1.67 2.77
CA LEU A 110 9.77 -2.54 3.45
C LEU A 110 9.32 -4.00 3.46
N MET A 111 8.03 -4.28 3.71
CA MET A 111 7.51 -5.65 3.74
C MET A 111 7.63 -6.40 2.40
N GLN A 112 7.68 -5.69 1.26
CA GLN A 112 7.92 -6.32 -0.04
C GLN A 112 9.37 -6.81 -0.26
N THR A 113 10.32 -6.27 0.51
CA THR A 113 11.75 -6.66 0.44
C THR A 113 12.22 -7.43 1.67
N TYR A 114 11.57 -7.20 2.80
CA TYR A 114 11.81 -7.84 4.09
C TYR A 114 10.48 -8.12 4.79
N PRO A 115 9.84 -9.26 4.49
CA PRO A 115 8.57 -9.64 5.13
C PRO A 115 8.72 -9.74 6.65
N ASP A 116 7.77 -9.14 7.38
CA ASP A 116 7.70 -9.17 8.84
C ASP A 116 6.23 -9.38 9.27
N PRO A 117 5.84 -10.62 9.64
CA PRO A 117 4.47 -10.92 10.03
C PRO A 117 3.98 -10.16 11.26
N LYS A 118 4.88 -9.68 12.12
CA LYS A 118 4.49 -8.88 13.29
C LYS A 118 4.15 -7.46 12.88
N LEU A 119 4.93 -6.89 11.96
CA LEU A 119 4.66 -5.57 11.39
C LEU A 119 3.35 -5.58 10.58
N ASP A 120 3.11 -6.65 9.81
CA ASP A 120 1.89 -6.87 9.03
C ASP A 120 0.65 -6.86 9.96
N ALA A 121 0.66 -7.71 10.99
CA ALA A 121 -0.42 -7.76 11.97
C ALA A 121 -0.59 -6.44 12.76
N TYR A 122 0.51 -5.70 13.00
CA TYR A 122 0.43 -4.39 13.63
C TYR A 122 -0.25 -3.36 12.71
N ILE A 123 0.09 -3.34 11.41
CA ILE A 123 -0.57 -2.45 10.43
C ILE A 123 -2.05 -2.78 10.33
N ASP A 124 -2.42 -4.06 10.28
CA ASP A 124 -3.83 -4.49 10.31
C ASP A 124 -4.58 -4.01 11.56
N SER A 125 -3.90 -3.85 12.70
CA SER A 125 -4.51 -3.30 13.91
C SER A 125 -4.67 -1.78 13.91
N VAL A 126 -3.93 -1.08 13.04
CA VAL A 126 -4.00 0.38 12.86
C VAL A 126 -5.07 0.76 11.83
N LEU A 127 -5.40 -0.14 10.89
CA LEU A 127 -6.42 0.03 9.85
C LEU A 127 -7.83 -0.31 10.36
#